data_AF-A0A3M7PDE1-F1
#
_entry.id   AF-A0A3M7PDE1-F1
#
_cell.length_a   1.000
_cell.length_b   1.000
_cell.length_c   1.000
_cell.angle_alpha   90.00
_cell.angle_beta   90.00
_cell.angle_gamma   90.00
#
_symmetry.space_group_name_H-M   'P 1'
#
loop_
_entity.id
_entity.type
_entity.pdbx_description
1 polymer ?
#
loop_
_entity_poly.entity_id
_entity_poly.type
_entity_poly.pdbx_seq_one_letter_code
_entity_poly.pdbx_strand_id
1 'polypeptide(L)'
;MTKINSSKEEALRIRVNAFFNENRSLGKIFTVRHFMAEKNPRSTVYRILKRSEYFSPEWKQGSVQLNKLKKAFDHKDNISQRQAAKKFDISQ
;
A
#
# COMPACT_ATOMS: atom_id res chain seq x y z
N MET A 1 0.86 1.38 -20.13
CA MET A 1 -0.35 2.08 -19.62
C MET A 1 -0.59 1.70 -18.17
N THR A 2 -0.11 2.50 -17.22
CA THR A 2 -0.36 2.31 -15.79
C THR A 2 -1.75 2.86 -15.44
N LYS A 3 -2.66 1.96 -15.03
CA LYS A 3 -4.05 2.27 -14.67
C LYS A 3 -4.12 3.40 -13.62
N ILE A 4 -4.69 4.53 -14.02
CA ILE A 4 -5.03 5.70 -13.18
C ILE A 4 -6.04 5.32 -12.06
N ASN A 5 -6.70 4.17 -12.19
CA ASN A 5 -7.67 3.63 -11.22
C ASN A 5 -7.09 3.36 -9.83
N SER A 6 -5.76 3.31 -9.67
CA SER A 6 -5.17 3.16 -8.33
C SER A 6 -5.53 4.35 -7.42
N SER A 7 -5.62 5.58 -7.92
CA SER A 7 -5.74 6.76 -7.06
C SER A 7 -7.06 6.78 -6.26
N LYS A 8 -8.19 6.42 -6.88
CA LYS A 8 -9.51 6.41 -6.23
C LYS A 8 -9.63 5.28 -5.21
N GLU A 9 -9.16 4.08 -5.55
CA GLU A 9 -9.16 2.95 -4.62
C GLU A 9 -8.19 3.16 -3.46
N GLU A 10 -7.01 3.74 -3.72
CA GLU A 10 -6.00 4.08 -2.71
C GLU A 10 -6.55 5.16 -1.76
N ALA A 11 -7.20 6.19 -2.29
CA ALA A 11 -7.84 7.24 -1.49
C ALA A 11 -8.93 6.66 -0.57
N LEU A 12 -9.78 5.76 -1.09
CA LEU A 12 -10.79 5.08 -0.27
C LEU A 12 -10.12 4.23 0.83
N ARG A 13 -9.04 3.51 0.52
CA ARG A 13 -8.29 2.73 1.51
C ARG A 13 -7.72 3.60 2.62
N ILE A 14 -7.08 4.72 2.27
CA ILE A 14 -6.51 5.66 3.23
C ILE A 14 -7.62 6.20 4.14
N ARG A 15 -8.74 6.64 3.54
CA ARG A 15 -9.87 7.21 4.28
C ARG A 15 -10.54 6.21 5.22
N VAL A 16 -10.78 4.97 4.77
CA VAL A 16 -11.36 3.90 5.60
C VAL A 16 -10.46 3.57 6.80
N ASN A 17 -9.15 3.45 6.58
CA ASN A 17 -8.22 3.13 7.65
C ASN A 17 -8.07 4.28 8.65
N ALA A 18 -7.99 5.53 8.18
CA ALA A 18 -7.96 6.71 9.05
C ALA A 18 -9.21 6.77 9.94
N PHE A 19 -10.40 6.66 9.33
CA PHE A 19 -11.66 6.68 10.05
C PHE A 19 -11.79 5.54 11.07
N PHE A 20 -11.34 4.32 10.72
CA PHE A 20 -11.34 3.19 11.65
C PHE A 20 -10.38 3.40 12.82
N ASN A 21 -9.20 3.97 12.58
CA ASN A 21 -8.21 4.23 13.63
C ASN A 21 -8.69 5.30 14.62
N GLU A 22 -9.33 6.36 14.13
CA GLU A 22 -9.95 7.41 14.96
C GLU A 22 -11.11 6.86 15.80
N ASN A 23 -11.87 5.91 15.25
CA ASN A 23 -13.07 5.35 15.86
C ASN A 23 -12.87 3.92 16.35
N ARG A 24 -11.64 3.57 16.77
CA ARG A 24 -11.25 2.17 17.05
C ARG A 24 -12.09 1.52 18.15
N SER A 25 -12.54 2.30 19.13
CA SER A 25 -13.40 1.84 20.24
C SER A 25 -14.80 1.42 19.80
N LEU A 26 -15.33 2.00 18.71
CA LEU A 26 -16.66 1.70 18.18
C LEU A 26 -16.69 0.43 17.30
N GLY A 27 -15.50 -0.10 16.97
CA GLY A 27 -15.33 -1.34 16.22
C GLY A 27 -15.66 -1.23 14.73
N LYS A 28 -15.42 -2.33 14.00
CA LYS A 28 -15.51 -2.36 12.53
C LYS A 28 -16.91 -2.13 11.98
N ILE A 29 -17.94 -2.54 12.73
CA ILE A 29 -19.35 -2.41 12.30
C ILE A 29 -19.71 -0.93 12.12
N PHE A 30 -19.21 -0.06 12.99
CA PHE A 30 -19.42 1.38 12.91
C PHE A 30 -18.84 1.97 11.61
N THR A 31 -17.57 1.68 11.33
CA THR A 31 -16.91 2.10 10.07
C THR A 31 -17.64 1.58 8.84
N VAL A 32 -18.04 0.31 8.83
CA VAL A 32 -18.78 -0.27 7.70
C VAL A 32 -20.11 0.44 7.46
N ARG A 33 -20.87 0.73 8.53
CA ARG A 33 -22.15 1.46 8.41
C ARG A 33 -21.96 2.87 7.86
N HIS A 34 -20.94 3.59 8.32
CA HIS A 34 -20.61 4.93 7.83
C HIS A 34 -20.35 4.92 6.32
N PHE A 35 -19.44 4.06 5.84
CA PHE A 35 -19.11 4.01 4.41
C PHE A 35 -20.23 3.40 3.54
N MET A 36 -21.08 2.54 4.10
CA MET A 36 -22.30 2.09 3.42
C MET A 36 -23.28 3.26 3.16
N ALA A 37 -23.43 4.18 4.12
CA ALA A 37 -24.25 5.39 3.93
C ALA A 37 -23.67 6.31 2.84
N GLU A 38 -22.34 6.31 2.67
CA GLU A 38 -21.65 6.99 1.57
C GLU A 38 -21.71 6.26 0.22
N LYS A 39 -22.55 5.22 0.10
CA LYS A 39 -22.71 4.37 -1.10
C LYS A 39 -21.48 3.51 -1.45
N ASN A 40 -20.58 3.25 -0.49
CA ASN A 40 -19.52 2.26 -0.70
C ASN A 40 -20.02 0.85 -0.36
N PRO A 41 -19.79 -0.15 -1.23
CA PRO A 41 -20.22 -1.51 -0.97
C PRO A 41 -19.61 -2.09 0.31
N ARG A 42 -20.45 -2.73 1.14
CA ARG A 42 -20.04 -3.42 2.38
C ARG A 42 -18.82 -4.32 2.18
N SER A 43 -18.83 -5.11 1.10
CA SER A 43 -17.77 -6.06 0.75
C SER A 43 -16.42 -5.36 0.53
N THR A 44 -16.43 -4.20 -0.15
CA THR A 44 -15.24 -3.38 -0.39
C THR A 44 -14.64 -2.89 0.91
N VAL A 45 -15.47 -2.32 1.80
CA VAL A 45 -15.01 -1.78 3.09
C VAL A 45 -14.47 -2.89 3.99
N TYR A 46 -15.17 -4.03 4.08
CA TYR A 46 -14.70 -5.19 4.83
C TYR A 46 -13.39 -5.75 4.28
N ARG A 47 -13.22 -5.81 2.96
CA ARG A 47 -11.97 -6.27 2.34
C ARG A 47 -10.79 -5.36 2.68
N ILE A 48 -11.02 -4.05 2.74
CA ILE A 48 -10.00 -3.06 3.15
C ILE A 48 -9.61 -3.27 4.62
N LEU A 49 -10.60 -3.33 5.51
CA LEU A 49 -10.37 -3.54 6.95
C LEU A 49 -9.71 -4.89 7.24
N LYS A 50 -10.13 -5.98 6.57
CA LYS A 50 -9.49 -7.29 6.73
C LYS A 50 -8.04 -7.26 6.26
N ARG A 51 -7.74 -6.52 5.19
CA ARG A 51 -6.37 -6.42 4.68
C ARG A 51 -5.45 -5.67 5.65
N SER A 52 -5.94 -4.65 6.37
CA SER A 52 -5.13 -3.94 7.35
C SER A 52 -4.85 -4.74 8.63
N GLU A 53 -5.56 -5.84 8.89
CA GLU A 53 -5.24 -6.75 10.02
C GLU A 53 -4.00 -7.60 9.77
N TYR A 54 -3.73 -7.95 8.51
CA TYR A 54 -2.59 -8.77 8.13
C TYR A 54 -1.40 -7.96 7.62
N PHE A 55 -1.61 -6.68 7.27
CA PHE A 55 -0.58 -5.82 6.69
C PHE A 55 -0.38 -4.58 7.57
N SER A 56 0.74 -4.51 8.28
CA SER A 56 1.18 -3.26 8.92
C SER A 56 1.36 -2.15 7.88
N PRO A 57 0.89 -0.92 8.14
CA PRO A 57 1.09 0.22 7.24
C PRO A 57 2.57 0.60 7.02
N GLU A 58 3.49 0.01 7.77
CA GLU A 58 4.95 0.16 7.65
C GLU A 58 5.53 -0.27 6.29
N TRP A 59 4.76 -0.98 5.44
CA TRP A 59 5.20 -1.38 4.09
C TRP A 59 5.19 -0.24 3.05
N LYS A 60 5.35 1.01 3.49
CA LYS A 60 5.56 2.16 2.61
C LYS A 60 6.85 2.92 2.91
N GLN A 61 7.98 2.22 2.93
CA GLN A 61 9.29 2.83 2.63
C GLN A 61 10.15 1.93 1.72
N GLY A 62 9.59 1.45 0.61
CA GLY A 62 10.36 0.80 -0.46
C GLY A 62 10.61 1.68 -1.69
N SER A 63 9.92 2.82 -1.84
CA SER A 63 9.85 3.55 -3.12
C SER A 63 11.19 4.20 -3.52
N VAL A 64 11.94 4.73 -2.55
CA VAL A 64 13.22 5.41 -2.81
C VAL A 64 14.29 4.41 -3.28
N GLN A 65 14.33 3.22 -2.69
CA GLN A 65 15.26 2.16 -3.11
C GLN A 65 14.83 1.52 -4.44
N LEU A 66 13.52 1.35 -4.69
CA LEU A 66 13.01 0.78 -5.94
C LEU A 66 13.41 1.58 -7.17
N ASN A 67 13.35 2.92 -7.10
CA ASN A 67 13.75 3.77 -8.22
C ASN A 67 15.27 3.76 -8.46
N LYS A 68 16.07 3.68 -7.39
CA LYS A 68 17.53 3.53 -7.49
C LYS A 68 17.90 2.16 -8.07
N LEU A 69 17.21 1.10 -7.64
CA LEU A 69 17.41 -0.26 -8.14
C LEU A 69 17.00 -0.37 -9.61
N LYS A 70 15.84 0.20 -9.99
CA LYS A 70 15.39 0.26 -11.40
C LYS A 70 16.38 0.98 -12.30
N LYS A 71 16.97 2.10 -11.85
CA LYS A 71 18.03 2.79 -12.60
C LYS A 71 19.27 1.92 -12.74
N ALA A 72 19.65 1.23 -11.66
CA ALA A 72 20.83 0.38 -11.64
C ALA A 72 20.67 -0.84 -12.58
N PHE A 73 19.47 -1.41 -12.70
CA PHE A 73 19.16 -2.47 -13.67
C PHE A 73 18.83 -1.96 -15.09
N ASP A 74 18.82 -0.65 -15.31
CA ASP A 74 18.64 -0.12 -16.66
C ASP A 74 19.88 -0.49 -17.48
N HIS A 75 19.68 -0.92 -18.73
CA HIS A 75 20.69 -1.61 -19.55
C HIS A 75 21.96 -0.79 -19.88
N LYS A 76 22.06 0.44 -19.37
CA LYS A 76 23.22 1.32 -19.48
C LYS A 76 24.33 0.99 -18.47
N ASP A 77 23.96 0.50 -17.29
CA ASP A 77 24.93 0.27 -16.20
C ASP A 77 25.57 -1.13 -16.26
N ASN A 78 25.03 -2.07 -17.06
CA ASN A 78 25.52 -3.45 -17.24
C ASN A 78 25.85 -4.20 -15.94
N ILE A 79 25.18 -3.85 -14.84
CA ILE A 79 25.42 -4.52 -13.56
C ILE A 79 24.57 -5.79 -13.44
N SER A 80 25.19 -6.85 -12.95
CA SER A 80 24.51 -8.08 -12.57
C SER A 80 23.69 -7.90 -11.28
N GLN A 81 22.72 -8.76 -11.07
CA GLN A 81 21.89 -8.77 -9.86
C GLN A 81 22.72 -8.88 -8.57
N ARG A 82 23.80 -9.65 -8.59
CA ARG A 82 24.72 -9.80 -7.45
C ARG A 82 25.47 -8.49 -7.15
N GLN A 83 25.90 -7.77 -8.18
CA GLN A 83 26.57 -6.47 -8.01
C GLN A 83 25.59 -5.41 -7.49
N ALA A 84 24.35 -5.41 -7.95
CA ALA A 84 23.31 -4.54 -7.41
C ALA A 84 23.03 -4.84 -5.92
N ALA A 85 22.89 -6.11 -5.56
CA ALA A 85 22.65 -6.53 -4.17
C ALA A 85 23.77 -6.06 -3.23
N LYS A 86 25.04 -6.21 -3.66
CA LYS A 86 26.20 -5.70 -2.91
C LYS A 86 26.23 -4.16 -2.84
N LYS A 87 25.92 -3.47 -3.94
CA LYS A 87 25.90 -2.00 -4.02
C LYS A 87 24.83 -1.35 -3.13
N PHE A 88 23.70 -2.05 -2.93
CA PHE A 88 22.60 -1.58 -2.10
C PHE A 88 22.58 -2.22 -0.70
N ASP A 89 23.62 -2.98 -0.34
CA ASP A 89 23.75 -3.69 0.94
C ASP A 89 22.51 -4.54 1.29
N ILE A 90 21.94 -5.19 0.27
CA ILE A 90 20.75 -6.05 0.38
C ILE A 90 21.15 -7.46 0.77
N SER A 91 22.32 -7.91 0.32
CA SER A 91 22.90 -9.22 0.64
C SER A 91 24.42 -9.10 0.62
N GLN A 92 25.06 -9.71 1.62
CA GLN A 92 26.51 -9.90 1.69
C GLN A 92 26.97 -10.93 0.65
#